data_AF-A0ABD6C5D0-F1
#
_entry.id   AF-A0ABD6C5D0-F1
#
_cell.length_a   1.000
_cell.length_b   1.000
_cell.length_c   1.000
_cell.angle_alpha   90.00
_cell.angle_beta   90.00
_cell.angle_gamma   90.00
#
_symmetry.space_group_name_H-M   'P 1'
#
loop_
_entity.id
_entity.type
_entity.pdbx_description
1 polymer ?
#
loop_
_entity_poly.entity_id
_entity_poly.type
_entity_poly.pdbx_seq_one_letter_code
_entity_poly.pdbx_strand_id
1 'polypeptide(L)'
;MSEPPKSTLRILGSARSEQTWNTLLAYFLDPDQPHGFETDLLTSFLDRIQQEADPSFEYYHRHLENIEVETEVTSLDNNRPDIVLRVQGEWFLCVESKVDSTEGDQQTARYVDDTHIGNERKDTYSEDGHHYVFLSKKHTPNSNADEFDDLYWRHIVESFETVLERSHGRYPERSVSQLREFLSTITQVTTMEDDGFTEIQTEKVQLLGEYRDDIDTLLDAAESLRERAIEDWPELFKSHVDEDLWTDEWHTRPDHGKWGCLFKDGWYLDDDNLEPTIDRTDTHGPTGFRLHFVHLIRKQESFSRGELTFILRSPTRVDLRDEFYRLYNTDRWQDRLETPLNDAGITNKGQKKDYTQKTYDVDQSELPESYFETLATAFAEHQPLAEIIDEIVAEATENLHEE
;
A
#
# COMPACT_ATOMS: atom_id res chain seq x y z
N MET A 1 -17.30 28.63 27.39
CA MET A 1 -17.55 29.19 26.04
C MET A 1 -18.05 28.05 25.18
N SER A 2 -19.03 28.29 24.30
CA SER A 2 -19.48 27.27 23.33
C SER A 2 -18.34 26.97 22.38
N GLU A 3 -18.05 25.70 22.13
CA GLU A 3 -17.15 25.31 21.04
C GLU A 3 -17.70 25.87 19.72
N PRO A 4 -16.84 26.44 18.84
CA PRO A 4 -17.26 26.85 17.52
C PRO A 4 -17.73 25.63 16.70
N PRO A 5 -18.64 25.81 15.72
CA PRO A 5 -19.06 24.72 14.85
C PRO A 5 -17.85 24.07 14.15
N LYS A 6 -17.83 22.74 14.11
CA LYS A 6 -16.78 21.96 13.46
C LYS A 6 -16.76 22.23 11.95
N SER A 7 -15.57 22.32 11.35
CA SER A 7 -15.43 22.38 9.90
C SER A 7 -15.82 21.05 9.26
N THR A 8 -16.16 21.07 7.97
CA THR A 8 -16.52 19.85 7.22
C THR A 8 -15.42 18.79 7.29
N LEU A 9 -14.14 19.17 7.15
CA LEU A 9 -13.03 18.22 7.24
C LEU A 9 -12.88 17.58 8.63
N ARG A 10 -13.23 18.31 9.70
CA ARG A 10 -13.29 17.73 11.06
C ARG A 10 -14.43 16.74 11.21
N ILE A 11 -15.61 17.08 10.67
CA ILE A 11 -16.77 16.18 10.68
C ILE A 11 -16.45 14.87 9.93
N LEU A 12 -15.73 14.96 8.81
CA LEU A 12 -15.32 13.82 8.00
C LEU A 12 -14.06 13.09 8.53
N GLY A 13 -13.52 13.48 9.69
CA GLY A 13 -12.30 12.89 10.25
C GLY A 13 -11.03 13.08 9.41
N SER A 14 -11.07 13.96 8.40
CA SER A 14 -10.00 14.19 7.42
C SER A 14 -9.24 15.50 7.67
N ALA A 15 -9.42 16.11 8.84
CA ALA A 15 -8.83 17.40 9.19
C ALA A 15 -7.30 17.46 9.12
N ARG A 16 -6.61 16.32 9.26
CA ARG A 16 -5.14 16.19 9.21
C ARG A 16 -4.64 15.35 8.01
N SER A 17 -5.51 15.05 7.05
CA SER A 17 -5.14 14.29 5.85
C SER A 17 -4.37 15.18 4.88
N GLU A 18 -3.07 14.90 4.70
CA GLU A 18 -2.19 15.61 3.75
C GLU A 18 -2.78 15.56 2.34
N GLN A 19 -3.17 14.36 1.87
CA GLN A 19 -3.80 14.19 0.55
C GLN A 19 -5.06 15.04 0.38
N THR A 20 -5.91 15.14 1.41
CA THR A 20 -7.12 15.96 1.36
C THR A 20 -6.79 17.46 1.31
N TRP A 21 -5.77 17.90 2.04
CA TRP A 21 -5.31 19.28 1.98
C TRP A 21 -4.72 19.62 0.61
N ASN A 22 -3.95 18.71 0.03
CA ASN A 22 -3.37 18.88 -1.31
C ASN A 22 -4.43 18.94 -2.39
N THR A 23 -5.44 18.07 -2.31
CA THR A 23 -6.59 18.09 -3.23
C THR A 23 -7.33 19.43 -3.16
N LEU A 24 -7.60 19.93 -1.95
CA LEU A 24 -8.32 21.21 -1.78
C LEU A 24 -7.46 22.40 -2.19
N LEU A 25 -6.17 22.40 -1.86
CA LEU A 25 -5.23 23.45 -2.26
C LEU A 25 -5.14 23.50 -3.79
N ALA A 26 -4.88 22.37 -4.46
CA ALA A 26 -4.83 22.27 -5.92
C ALA A 26 -6.14 22.74 -6.56
N TYR A 27 -7.30 22.33 -6.03
CA TYR A 27 -8.61 22.81 -6.50
C TYR A 27 -8.74 24.33 -6.44
N PHE A 28 -8.20 25.01 -5.43
CA PHE A 28 -8.25 26.47 -5.33
C PHE A 28 -7.14 27.20 -6.11
N LEU A 29 -6.08 26.48 -6.50
CA LEU A 29 -4.97 27.02 -7.29
C LEU A 29 -5.19 26.88 -8.80
N ASP A 30 -6.00 25.91 -9.23
CA ASP A 30 -6.28 25.63 -10.63
C ASP A 30 -7.36 26.57 -11.21
N PRO A 31 -7.00 27.56 -12.06
CA PRO A 31 -7.97 28.53 -12.59
C PRO A 31 -9.08 27.90 -13.45
N ASP A 32 -8.88 26.69 -13.97
CA ASP A 32 -9.86 25.96 -14.78
C ASP A 32 -10.93 25.25 -13.93
N GLN A 33 -10.70 25.13 -12.61
CA GLN A 33 -11.69 24.58 -11.69
C GLN A 33 -12.82 25.57 -11.42
N PRO A 34 -14.06 25.08 -11.21
CA PRO A 34 -15.25 25.93 -11.05
C PRO A 34 -15.36 26.58 -9.66
N HIS A 35 -14.25 27.00 -9.05
CA HIS A 35 -14.26 27.73 -7.78
C HIS A 35 -14.59 29.22 -7.93
N GLY A 36 -14.40 29.82 -9.11
CA GLY A 36 -14.82 31.19 -9.39
C GLY A 36 -13.96 32.28 -8.72
N PHE A 37 -12.71 31.94 -8.36
CA PHE A 37 -11.69 32.92 -7.93
C PHE A 37 -10.80 33.37 -9.10
N GLU A 38 -11.07 32.90 -10.31
CA GLU A 38 -10.23 33.14 -11.49
C GLU A 38 -8.76 32.80 -11.14
N THR A 39 -7.81 33.66 -11.50
CA THR A 39 -6.39 33.48 -11.16
C THR A 39 -6.01 34.12 -9.83
N ASP A 40 -6.94 34.69 -9.06
CA ASP A 40 -6.60 35.56 -7.92
C ASP A 40 -5.93 34.78 -6.77
N LEU A 41 -6.42 33.57 -6.44
CA LEU A 41 -5.81 32.71 -5.41
C LEU A 41 -4.46 32.17 -5.88
N LEU A 42 -4.38 31.70 -7.12
CA LEU A 42 -3.13 31.26 -7.72
C LEU A 42 -2.06 32.37 -7.71
N THR A 43 -2.43 33.58 -8.15
CA THR A 43 -1.54 34.74 -8.13
C THR A 43 -1.07 35.03 -6.71
N SER A 44 -1.99 35.04 -5.74
CA SER A 44 -1.64 35.28 -4.33
C SER A 44 -0.75 34.18 -3.73
N PHE A 45 -0.86 32.95 -4.21
CA PHE A 45 0.00 31.83 -3.81
C PHE A 45 1.42 31.99 -4.39
N LEU A 46 1.53 32.22 -5.70
CA LEU A 46 2.80 32.40 -6.40
C LEU A 46 3.55 33.66 -5.92
N ASP A 47 2.85 34.78 -5.74
CA ASP A 47 3.40 36.00 -5.14
C ASP A 47 3.95 35.75 -3.73
N ARG A 48 3.29 34.87 -2.96
CA ARG A 48 3.71 34.54 -1.60
C ARG A 48 4.96 33.68 -1.58
N ILE A 49 5.09 32.73 -2.52
CA ILE A 49 6.32 31.96 -2.71
C ILE A 49 7.48 32.91 -3.02
N GLN A 50 7.28 33.82 -3.97
CA GLN A 50 8.31 34.79 -4.34
C GLN A 50 8.75 35.68 -3.16
N GLN A 51 7.84 35.99 -2.24
CA GLN A 51 8.12 36.87 -1.11
C GLN A 51 8.80 36.18 0.07
N GLU A 52 8.43 34.93 0.37
CA GLU A 52 8.80 34.27 1.63
C GLU A 52 9.68 33.03 1.46
N ALA A 53 9.69 32.40 0.27
CA ALA A 53 10.37 31.12 0.02
C ALA A 53 11.45 31.27 -1.06
N ASP A 54 11.07 31.51 -2.32
CA ASP A 54 11.97 31.57 -3.47
C ASP A 54 11.94 32.96 -4.14
N PRO A 55 12.80 33.91 -3.74
CA PRO A 55 12.86 35.23 -4.37
C PRO A 55 13.28 35.22 -5.84
N SER A 56 13.84 34.12 -6.35
CA SER A 56 14.23 33.96 -7.74
C SER A 56 13.08 33.47 -8.64
N PHE A 57 11.99 33.00 -8.03
CA PHE A 57 10.79 32.60 -8.75
C PHE A 57 10.16 33.79 -9.49
N GLU A 58 10.23 33.78 -10.82
CA GLU A 58 9.63 34.78 -11.69
C GLU A 58 8.62 34.14 -12.65
N TYR A 59 7.41 34.70 -12.71
CA TYR A 59 6.39 34.29 -13.67
C TYR A 59 5.73 35.50 -14.31
N TYR A 60 5.22 35.32 -15.53
CA TYR A 60 4.44 36.35 -16.23
C TYR A 60 2.95 36.07 -16.05
N HIS A 61 2.11 37.09 -15.87
CA HIS A 61 0.66 36.90 -15.73
C HIS A 61 0.01 36.10 -16.88
N ARG A 62 0.54 36.21 -18.11
CA ARG A 62 0.08 35.41 -19.27
C ARG A 62 0.28 33.89 -19.09
N HIS A 63 1.19 33.48 -18.21
CA HIS A 63 1.44 32.08 -17.90
C HIS A 63 0.26 31.47 -17.14
N LEU A 64 -0.45 32.28 -16.34
CA LEU A 64 -1.58 31.82 -15.55
C LEU A 64 -2.78 31.37 -16.40
N GLU A 65 -2.83 31.78 -17.68
CA GLU A 65 -3.86 31.34 -18.63
C GLU A 65 -3.63 29.91 -19.16
N ASN A 66 -2.41 29.39 -19.05
CA ASN A 66 -2.02 28.07 -19.59
C ASN A 66 -1.28 27.24 -18.54
N ILE A 67 -1.52 27.53 -17.26
CA ILE A 67 -0.90 26.79 -16.16
C ILE A 67 -1.66 25.48 -15.95
N GLU A 68 -0.93 24.40 -15.80
CA GLU A 68 -1.49 23.12 -15.39
C GLU A 68 -1.19 22.92 -13.90
N VAL A 69 -2.21 22.49 -13.15
CA VAL A 69 -2.10 22.16 -11.73
C VAL A 69 -2.50 20.70 -11.56
N GLU A 70 -1.55 19.88 -11.15
CA GLU A 70 -1.76 18.44 -10.98
C GLU A 70 -1.37 18.00 -9.57
N THR A 71 -2.01 16.94 -9.08
CA THR A 71 -1.71 16.33 -7.78
C THR A 71 -1.23 14.90 -7.97
N GLU A 72 -0.28 14.47 -7.14
CA GLU A 72 0.19 13.06 -7.09
C GLU A 72 0.67 12.52 -8.47
N VAL A 73 1.33 13.36 -9.27
CA VAL A 73 1.83 12.95 -10.59
C VAL A 73 3.01 12.00 -10.43
N THR A 74 2.88 10.78 -10.93
CA THR A 74 3.92 9.75 -10.77
C THR A 74 4.93 9.81 -11.90
N SER A 75 6.23 9.81 -11.58
CA SER A 75 7.32 9.70 -12.54
C SER A 75 7.64 8.24 -12.89
N LEU A 76 8.47 8.05 -13.92
CA LEU A 76 8.98 6.72 -14.29
C LEU A 76 9.80 6.05 -13.17
N ASP A 77 10.42 6.85 -12.30
CA ASP A 77 11.19 6.39 -11.13
C ASP A 77 10.29 6.22 -9.87
N ASN A 78 8.97 6.20 -10.06
CA ASN A 78 7.96 6.04 -9.02
C ASN A 78 8.07 7.11 -7.90
N ASN A 79 8.52 8.31 -8.26
CA ASN A 79 8.41 9.49 -7.42
C ASN A 79 7.07 10.16 -7.65
N ARG A 80 6.45 10.70 -6.58
CA ARG A 80 5.08 11.22 -6.63
C ARG A 80 4.96 12.51 -5.82
N PRO A 81 5.32 13.67 -6.39
CA PRO A 81 5.13 14.95 -5.73
C PRO A 81 3.67 15.21 -5.38
N ASP A 82 3.45 15.91 -4.26
CA ASP A 82 2.10 16.22 -3.77
C ASP A 82 1.31 17.10 -4.75
N ILE A 83 1.90 18.23 -5.17
CA ILE A 83 1.31 19.15 -6.15
C ILE A 83 2.40 19.62 -7.12
N VAL A 84 2.09 19.65 -8.41
CA VAL A 84 2.94 20.23 -9.45
C VAL A 84 2.15 21.31 -10.18
N LEU A 85 2.69 22.52 -10.21
CA LEU A 85 2.20 23.60 -11.07
C LEU A 85 3.19 23.77 -12.21
N ARG A 86 2.74 23.83 -13.47
CA ARG A 86 3.67 23.99 -14.60
C ARG A 86 3.09 24.82 -15.72
N VAL A 87 4.00 25.48 -16.43
CA VAL A 87 3.74 26.10 -17.73
C VAL A 87 4.69 25.43 -18.71
N GLN A 88 4.13 24.65 -19.64
CA GLN A 88 4.90 23.80 -20.54
C GLN A 88 6.03 24.57 -21.24
N GLY A 89 7.26 24.06 -21.12
CA GLY A 89 8.46 24.61 -21.74
C GLY A 89 9.05 25.86 -21.08
N GLU A 90 8.41 26.40 -20.03
CA GLU A 90 8.87 27.62 -19.34
C GLU A 90 9.43 27.26 -17.95
N TRP A 91 8.56 26.84 -17.02
CA TRP A 91 8.93 26.48 -15.65
C TRP A 91 7.94 25.47 -15.03
N PHE A 92 8.40 24.76 -13.98
CA PHE A 92 7.53 24.02 -13.07
C PHE A 92 7.84 24.40 -11.61
N LEU A 93 6.83 24.25 -10.78
CA LEU A 93 6.89 24.42 -9.33
C LEU A 93 6.39 23.11 -8.69
N CYS A 94 7.30 22.40 -8.05
CA CYS A 94 7.03 21.19 -7.30
C CYS A 94 6.79 21.56 -5.82
N VAL A 95 5.60 21.28 -5.31
CA VAL A 95 5.23 21.53 -3.92
C VAL A 95 5.13 20.20 -3.20
N GLU A 96 5.95 20.01 -2.17
CA GLU A 96 5.81 18.91 -1.21
C GLU A 96 5.23 19.49 0.09
N SER A 97 4.23 18.83 0.66
CA SER A 97 3.52 19.35 1.82
C SER A 97 3.58 18.38 3.00
N LYS A 98 3.62 18.94 4.22
CA LYS A 98 3.50 18.16 5.45
C LYS A 98 2.55 18.85 6.42
N VAL A 99 1.67 18.07 7.04
CA VAL A 99 0.73 18.55 8.07
C VAL A 99 1.20 18.13 9.44
N ASP A 100 1.40 16.84 9.70
CA ASP A 100 1.81 16.33 11.02
C ASP A 100 3.14 15.58 11.01
N SER A 101 3.56 15.10 9.84
CA SER A 101 4.76 14.30 9.68
C SER A 101 5.98 15.16 9.38
N THR A 102 7.17 14.68 9.76
CA THR A 102 8.43 15.18 9.18
C THR A 102 8.60 14.59 7.78
N GLU A 103 9.48 15.18 6.97
CA GLU A 103 9.87 14.56 5.69
C GLU A 103 10.26 13.08 5.89
N GLY A 104 9.81 12.20 4.98
CA GLY A 104 10.28 10.82 4.92
C GLY A 104 11.73 10.75 4.43
N ASP A 105 12.38 9.59 4.60
CA ASP A 105 13.81 9.42 4.24
C ASP A 105 14.09 9.83 2.79
N GLN A 106 14.74 11.00 2.62
CA GLN A 106 15.30 11.55 1.37
C GLN A 106 14.27 11.81 0.25
N GLN A 107 13.00 12.03 0.57
CA GLN A 107 11.94 12.20 -0.42
C GLN A 107 12.16 13.43 -1.32
N THR A 108 12.53 14.58 -0.74
CA THR A 108 12.78 15.82 -1.48
C THR A 108 14.02 15.73 -2.35
N ALA A 109 15.10 15.12 -1.85
CA ALA A 109 16.31 14.85 -2.62
C ALA A 109 16.03 13.97 -3.85
N ARG A 110 15.23 12.92 -3.69
CA ARG A 110 14.79 12.08 -4.82
C ARG A 110 14.06 12.87 -5.90
N TYR A 111 13.27 13.87 -5.51
CA TYR A 111 12.55 14.71 -6.47
C TYR A 111 13.47 15.68 -7.19
N VAL A 112 14.54 16.15 -6.57
CA VAL A 112 15.57 16.96 -7.23
C VAL A 112 16.37 16.10 -8.22
N ASP A 113 16.78 14.91 -7.79
CA ASP A 113 17.61 13.98 -8.58
C ASP A 113 16.86 13.31 -9.75
N ASP A 114 15.53 13.22 -9.69
CA ASP A 114 14.72 12.65 -10.77
C ASP A 114 14.93 13.43 -12.07
N THR A 115 15.06 12.73 -13.20
CA THR A 115 15.18 13.38 -14.51
C THR A 115 13.82 13.83 -15.07
N HIS A 116 12.73 13.45 -14.40
CA HIS A 116 11.36 13.74 -14.76
C HIS A 116 10.60 14.46 -13.64
N ILE A 117 9.57 15.21 -14.04
CA ILE A 117 8.52 15.71 -13.15
C ILE A 117 7.20 15.17 -13.68
N GLY A 118 6.69 14.13 -13.02
CA GLY A 118 5.63 13.32 -13.60
C GLY A 118 6.08 12.63 -14.90
N ASN A 119 5.31 12.80 -15.97
CA ASN A 119 5.60 12.18 -17.28
C ASN A 119 6.53 13.02 -18.17
N GLU A 120 6.93 14.22 -17.75
CA GLU A 120 7.76 15.11 -18.54
C GLU A 120 9.21 15.11 -18.07
N ARG A 121 10.15 15.21 -19.01
CA ARG A 121 11.57 15.38 -18.67
C ARG A 121 11.82 16.80 -18.20
N LYS A 122 12.58 16.98 -17.13
CA LYS A 122 12.90 18.32 -16.62
C LYS A 122 13.72 19.17 -17.60
N ASP A 123 14.46 18.53 -18.51
CA ASP A 123 15.24 19.19 -19.57
C ASP A 123 14.39 19.85 -20.67
N THR A 124 13.06 19.67 -20.66
CA THR A 124 12.14 20.43 -21.52
C THR A 124 11.85 21.83 -21.00
N TYR A 125 12.11 22.08 -19.71
CA TYR A 125 11.97 23.38 -19.06
C TYR A 125 13.30 24.15 -19.11
N SER A 126 13.23 25.46 -18.89
CA SER A 126 14.44 26.28 -18.78
C SER A 126 15.28 25.85 -17.57
N GLU A 127 16.62 25.98 -17.65
CA GLU A 127 17.53 25.58 -16.54
C GLU A 127 17.22 26.33 -15.24
N ASP A 128 16.77 27.59 -15.35
CA ASP A 128 16.36 28.43 -14.21
C ASP A 128 14.87 28.27 -13.86
N GLY A 129 14.14 27.37 -14.53
CA GLY A 129 12.69 27.19 -14.39
C GLY A 129 12.28 26.02 -13.49
N HIS A 130 13.20 25.47 -12.69
CA HIS A 130 12.93 24.34 -11.79
C HIS A 130 12.79 24.88 -10.36
N HIS A 131 11.57 24.91 -9.84
CA HIS A 131 11.30 25.47 -8.52
C HIS A 131 10.72 24.43 -7.57
N TYR A 132 11.15 24.46 -6.32
CA TYR A 132 10.78 23.48 -5.31
C TYR A 132 10.40 24.17 -4.01
N VAL A 133 9.21 23.88 -3.49
CA VAL A 133 8.71 24.48 -2.26
C VAL A 133 8.27 23.40 -1.27
N PHE A 134 8.72 23.53 -0.03
CA PHE A 134 8.33 22.65 1.07
C PHE A 134 7.32 23.35 1.98
N LEU A 135 6.07 22.90 1.96
CA LEU A 135 4.96 23.51 2.69
C LEU A 135 4.71 22.81 4.03
N SER A 136 5.05 23.46 5.14
CA SER A 136 5.05 22.84 6.47
C SER A 136 4.41 23.69 7.58
N LYS A 137 4.42 23.17 8.81
CA LYS A 137 4.14 23.95 10.03
C LYS A 137 5.43 24.64 10.49
N LYS A 138 5.32 25.89 10.96
CA LYS A 138 6.44 26.77 11.39
C LYS A 138 7.45 26.15 12.39
N HIS A 139 7.10 25.06 13.07
CA HIS A 139 7.91 24.44 14.12
C HIS A 139 8.35 23.00 13.80
N THR A 140 8.13 22.52 12.57
CA THR A 140 8.63 21.22 12.08
C THR A 140 10.00 21.44 11.39
N PRO A 141 10.96 20.50 11.50
CA PRO A 141 12.22 20.57 10.76
C PRO A 141 12.00 20.75 9.24
N ASN A 142 12.89 21.52 8.63
CA ASN A 142 12.94 21.89 7.21
C ASN A 142 13.15 20.67 6.30
N SER A 143 12.96 20.86 4.99
CA SER A 143 13.39 19.88 3.97
C SER A 143 14.87 19.50 4.14
N ASN A 144 15.22 18.26 3.82
CA ASN A 144 16.59 17.76 3.80
C ASN A 144 17.36 18.13 2.52
N ALA A 145 16.70 18.67 1.50
CA ALA A 145 17.32 19.11 0.25
C ALA A 145 17.58 20.63 0.27
N ASP A 146 18.77 21.05 -0.16
CA ASP A 146 19.16 22.47 -0.19
C ASP A 146 18.36 23.27 -1.23
N GLU A 147 17.79 22.59 -2.22
CA GLU A 147 17.02 23.16 -3.33
C GLU A 147 15.54 23.44 -3.00
N PHE A 148 15.02 22.93 -1.88
CA PHE A 148 13.63 23.17 -1.47
C PHE A 148 13.55 24.40 -0.57
N ASP A 149 12.83 25.43 -1.02
CA ASP A 149 12.57 26.61 -0.22
C ASP A 149 11.36 26.39 0.72
N ASP A 150 11.54 26.72 2.00
CA ASP A 150 10.52 26.50 3.02
C ASP A 150 9.40 27.55 2.94
N LEU A 151 8.15 27.07 2.91
CA LEU A 151 6.95 27.88 3.06
C LEU A 151 6.08 27.31 4.19
N TYR A 152 5.33 28.17 4.88
CA TYR A 152 4.46 27.74 5.97
C TYR A 152 2.99 27.85 5.62
N TRP A 153 2.19 26.89 6.07
CA TRP A 153 0.72 26.92 5.92
C TRP A 153 0.09 28.22 6.41
N ARG A 154 0.68 28.86 7.43
CA ARG A 154 0.26 30.18 7.91
C ARG A 154 0.36 31.26 6.82
N HIS A 155 1.40 31.24 6.01
CA HIS A 155 1.58 32.19 4.90
C HIS A 155 0.49 32.02 3.83
N ILE A 156 0.06 30.79 3.58
CA ILE A 156 -1.05 30.50 2.65
C ILE A 156 -2.37 31.02 3.21
N VAL A 157 -2.65 30.77 4.49
CA VAL A 157 -3.85 31.29 5.17
C VAL A 157 -3.89 32.81 5.08
N GLU A 158 -2.81 33.50 5.47
CA GLU A 158 -2.72 34.97 5.42
C GLU A 158 -2.90 35.52 3.99
N SER A 159 -2.34 34.83 2.99
CA SER A 159 -2.46 35.21 1.58
C SER A 159 -3.92 35.12 1.09
N PHE A 160 -4.57 33.98 1.34
CA PHE A 160 -5.93 33.74 0.86
C PHE A 160 -6.98 34.54 1.63
N GLU A 161 -6.79 34.77 2.93
CA GLU A 161 -7.63 35.70 3.70
C GLU A 161 -7.55 37.12 3.13
N THR A 162 -6.37 37.57 2.74
CA THR A 162 -6.20 38.90 2.10
C THR A 162 -6.99 39.00 0.78
N VAL A 163 -7.01 37.94 -0.04
CA VAL A 163 -7.83 37.89 -1.26
C VAL A 163 -9.32 37.98 -0.92
N LEU A 164 -9.77 37.21 0.07
CA LEU A 164 -11.16 37.23 0.53
C LEU A 164 -11.59 38.60 1.06
N GLU A 165 -10.76 39.26 1.85
CA GLU A 165 -11.04 40.59 2.43
C GLU A 165 -11.18 41.68 1.36
N ARG A 166 -10.31 41.65 0.34
CA ARG A 166 -10.28 42.66 -0.73
C ARG A 166 -11.41 42.50 -1.76
N SER A 167 -12.01 41.32 -1.83
CA SER A 167 -12.95 40.95 -2.89
C SER A 167 -14.36 41.54 -2.78
N HIS A 168 -14.78 42.03 -1.60
CA HIS A 168 -16.07 42.70 -1.35
C HIS A 168 -17.29 42.13 -2.10
N GLY A 169 -17.44 40.80 -2.17
CA GLY A 169 -18.58 40.14 -2.83
C GLY A 169 -18.40 39.84 -4.32
N ARG A 170 -17.17 39.95 -4.85
CA ARG A 170 -16.82 39.56 -6.23
C ARG A 170 -16.96 38.05 -6.49
N TYR A 171 -16.69 37.22 -5.48
CA TYR A 171 -16.67 35.76 -5.64
C TYR A 171 -17.96 35.09 -5.18
N PRO A 172 -18.29 33.89 -5.70
CA PRO A 172 -19.47 33.14 -5.27
C PRO A 172 -19.45 32.82 -3.77
N GLU A 173 -20.56 33.06 -3.08
CA GLU A 173 -20.68 32.85 -1.62
C GLU A 173 -20.32 31.42 -1.20
N ARG A 174 -20.69 30.43 -2.02
CA ARG A 174 -20.36 29.02 -1.79
C ARG A 174 -18.85 28.80 -1.76
N SER A 175 -18.14 29.29 -2.77
CA SER A 175 -16.69 29.14 -2.88
C SER A 175 -15.95 29.85 -1.76
N VAL A 176 -16.40 31.06 -1.39
CA VAL A 176 -15.90 31.79 -0.22
C VAL A 176 -16.10 31.00 1.07
N SER A 177 -17.26 30.37 1.24
CA SER A 177 -17.54 29.55 2.43
C SER A 177 -16.66 28.31 2.48
N GLN A 178 -16.52 27.60 1.36
CA GLN A 178 -15.63 26.43 1.26
C GLN A 178 -14.18 26.79 1.57
N LEU A 179 -13.67 27.90 1.00
CA LEU A 179 -12.31 28.36 1.26
C LEU A 179 -12.13 28.70 2.75
N ARG A 180 -13.08 29.43 3.36
CA ARG A 180 -13.01 29.76 4.80
C ARG A 180 -13.04 28.51 5.68
N GLU A 181 -13.82 27.49 5.34
CA GLU A 181 -13.80 26.22 6.08
C GLU A 181 -12.46 25.51 5.98
N PHE A 182 -11.83 25.53 4.80
CA PHE A 182 -10.51 24.97 4.59
C PHE A 182 -9.44 25.74 5.39
N LEU A 183 -9.39 27.07 5.26
CA LEU A 183 -8.45 27.95 5.98
C LEU A 183 -8.61 27.85 7.51
N SER A 184 -9.86 27.75 7.99
CA SER A 184 -10.17 27.52 9.41
C SER A 184 -9.63 26.17 9.88
N THR A 185 -9.77 25.12 9.08
CA THR A 185 -9.22 23.79 9.39
C THR A 185 -7.71 23.83 9.49
N ILE A 186 -7.04 24.46 8.51
CA ILE A 186 -5.58 24.65 8.53
C ILE A 186 -5.18 25.36 9.81
N THR A 187 -5.76 26.54 10.07
CA THR A 187 -5.45 27.37 11.25
C THR A 187 -5.60 26.57 12.54
N GLN A 188 -6.70 25.83 12.67
CA GLN A 188 -6.95 25.04 13.86
C GLN A 188 -5.91 23.93 14.03
N VAL A 189 -5.62 23.17 12.97
CA VAL A 189 -4.64 22.07 13.01
C VAL A 189 -3.21 22.56 13.22
N THR A 190 -2.84 23.72 12.69
CA THR A 190 -1.50 24.29 12.86
C THR A 190 -1.30 25.02 14.19
N THR A 191 -2.38 25.40 14.88
CA THR A 191 -2.33 26.14 16.17
C THR A 191 -2.57 25.24 17.38
N MET A 192 -3.12 24.03 17.19
CA MET A 192 -3.32 23.07 18.28
C MET A 192 -1.97 22.50 18.75
N GLU A 193 -1.55 22.86 19.97
CA GLU A 193 -0.54 22.11 20.73
C GLU A 193 -1.05 20.69 21.08
N ASP A 194 -0.15 19.79 21.51
CA ASP A 194 -0.33 18.33 21.70
C ASP A 194 -1.63 17.86 22.40
N ASP A 195 -2.31 18.74 23.15
CA ASP A 195 -3.59 18.46 23.82
C ASP A 195 -4.72 18.07 22.84
N GLY A 196 -4.62 18.45 21.56
CA GLY A 196 -5.57 18.06 20.50
C GLY A 196 -5.55 16.57 20.10
N PHE A 197 -4.45 15.85 20.39
CA PHE A 197 -4.36 14.42 20.10
C PHE A 197 -5.41 13.63 20.89
N THR A 198 -5.58 13.96 22.17
CA THR A 198 -6.50 13.26 23.07
C THR A 198 -7.96 13.45 22.65
N GLU A 199 -8.33 14.65 22.21
CA GLU A 199 -9.68 14.96 21.72
C GLU A 199 -10.00 14.16 20.44
N ILE A 200 -9.06 14.09 19.50
CA ILE A 200 -9.21 13.33 18.25
C ILE A 200 -9.26 11.81 18.51
N GLN A 201 -8.42 11.27 19.40
CA GLN A 201 -8.53 9.85 19.76
C GLN A 201 -9.87 9.54 20.43
N THR A 202 -10.40 10.49 21.22
CA THR A 202 -11.73 10.35 21.83
C THR A 202 -12.83 10.34 20.76
N GLU A 203 -12.75 11.20 19.74
CA GLU A 203 -13.68 11.19 18.60
C GLU A 203 -13.60 9.88 17.80
N LYS A 204 -12.40 9.35 17.53
CA LYS A 204 -12.24 8.05 16.85
C LYS A 204 -12.85 6.90 17.65
N VAL A 205 -12.70 6.90 18.98
CA VAL A 205 -13.34 5.91 19.86
C VAL A 205 -14.85 6.05 19.87
N GLN A 206 -15.38 7.27 19.78
CA GLN A 206 -16.83 7.51 19.66
C GLN A 206 -17.38 6.98 18.32
N LEU A 207 -16.70 7.26 17.21
CA LEU A 207 -17.05 6.72 15.88
C LEU A 207 -16.96 5.19 15.87
N LEU A 208 -15.91 4.61 16.49
CA LEU A 208 -15.83 3.16 16.67
C LEU A 208 -17.05 2.66 17.44
N GLY A 209 -17.49 3.35 18.49
CA GLY A 209 -18.69 2.99 19.25
C GLY A 209 -19.98 3.07 18.42
N GLU A 210 -20.09 4.04 17.51
CA GLU A 210 -21.26 4.21 16.63
C GLU A 210 -21.35 3.12 15.55
N TYR A 211 -20.21 2.82 14.91
CA TYR A 211 -20.16 1.85 13.81
C TYR A 211 -19.79 0.43 14.24
N ARG A 212 -19.61 0.18 15.54
CA ARG A 212 -19.16 -1.13 16.04
C ARG A 212 -20.07 -2.26 15.58
N ASP A 213 -21.37 -2.09 15.74
CA ASP A 213 -22.35 -3.12 15.43
C ASP A 213 -22.40 -3.41 13.92
N ASP A 214 -22.22 -2.38 13.08
CA ASP A 214 -22.15 -2.53 11.62
C ASP A 214 -20.87 -3.28 11.22
N ILE A 215 -19.72 -2.89 11.80
CA ILE A 215 -18.43 -3.57 11.56
C ILE A 215 -18.52 -5.03 12.00
N ASP A 216 -19.03 -5.30 13.20
CA ASP A 216 -19.19 -6.65 13.74
C ASP A 216 -20.12 -7.48 12.83
N THR A 217 -21.23 -6.90 12.34
CA THR A 217 -22.15 -7.56 11.39
C THR A 217 -21.46 -7.91 10.06
N LEU A 218 -20.64 -7.02 9.52
CA LEU A 218 -19.89 -7.26 8.27
C LEU A 218 -18.82 -8.34 8.46
N LEU A 219 -18.10 -8.32 9.58
CA LEU A 219 -17.11 -9.34 9.93
C LEU A 219 -17.77 -10.71 10.16
N ASP A 220 -18.93 -10.77 10.80
CA ASP A 220 -19.72 -12.00 10.98
C ASP A 220 -20.22 -12.57 9.65
N ALA A 221 -20.59 -11.71 8.69
CA ALA A 221 -20.97 -12.15 7.35
C ALA A 221 -19.77 -12.76 6.61
N ALA A 222 -18.60 -12.12 6.65
CA ALA A 222 -17.38 -12.65 6.07
C ALA A 222 -16.96 -13.98 6.73
N GLU A 223 -17.08 -14.09 8.05
CA GLU A 223 -16.82 -15.33 8.80
C GLU A 223 -17.79 -16.45 8.39
N SER A 224 -19.08 -16.15 8.24
CA SER A 224 -20.09 -17.12 7.79
C SER A 224 -19.79 -17.65 6.38
N LEU A 225 -19.29 -16.79 5.48
CA LEU A 225 -18.83 -17.22 4.15
C LEU A 225 -17.59 -18.12 4.26
N ARG A 226 -16.63 -17.75 5.12
CA ARG A 226 -15.41 -18.53 5.35
C ARG A 226 -15.69 -19.92 5.90
N GLU A 227 -16.61 -20.04 6.87
CA GLU A 227 -16.99 -21.33 7.45
C GLU A 227 -17.55 -22.28 6.39
N ARG A 228 -18.42 -21.79 5.50
CA ARG A 228 -18.91 -22.58 4.36
C ARG A 228 -17.79 -22.90 3.38
N ALA A 229 -16.98 -21.90 3.04
CA ALA A 229 -15.86 -22.07 2.12
C ALA A 229 -14.88 -23.14 2.60
N ILE A 230 -14.65 -23.30 3.92
CA ILE A 230 -13.79 -24.37 4.47
C ILE A 230 -14.30 -25.77 4.15
N GLU A 231 -15.61 -25.97 4.10
CA GLU A 231 -16.20 -27.30 3.88
C GLU A 231 -15.97 -27.75 2.44
N ASP A 232 -16.14 -26.83 1.48
CA ASP A 232 -16.13 -27.11 0.05
C ASP A 232 -14.90 -26.52 -0.68
N TRP A 233 -13.88 -26.07 0.07
CA TRP A 233 -12.71 -25.40 -0.51
C TRP A 233 -12.00 -26.22 -1.60
N PRO A 234 -11.85 -27.55 -1.52
CA PRO A 234 -11.18 -28.33 -2.56
C PRO A 234 -11.93 -28.25 -3.89
N GLU A 235 -13.26 -28.36 -3.86
CA GLU A 235 -14.13 -28.29 -5.02
C GLU A 235 -14.13 -26.88 -5.61
N LEU A 236 -14.21 -25.84 -4.76
CA LEU A 236 -14.15 -24.45 -5.18
C LEU A 236 -12.78 -24.10 -5.77
N PHE A 237 -11.68 -24.57 -5.20
CA PHE A 237 -10.37 -24.39 -5.78
C PHE A 237 -10.26 -25.08 -7.15
N LYS A 238 -10.73 -26.33 -7.26
CA LYS A 238 -10.71 -27.10 -8.51
C LYS A 238 -11.55 -26.48 -9.63
N SER A 239 -12.59 -25.71 -9.31
CA SER A 239 -13.38 -25.01 -10.34
C SER A 239 -12.69 -23.76 -10.92
N HIS A 240 -11.62 -23.27 -10.29
CA HIS A 240 -10.90 -22.05 -10.70
C HIS A 240 -9.48 -22.33 -11.20
N VAL A 241 -8.85 -23.42 -10.76
CA VAL A 241 -7.53 -23.83 -11.25
C VAL A 241 -7.61 -24.41 -12.66
N ASP A 242 -6.60 -24.10 -13.48
CA ASP A 242 -6.46 -24.70 -14.81
C ASP A 242 -6.26 -26.23 -14.69
N GLU A 243 -7.01 -26.99 -15.49
CA GLU A 243 -6.94 -28.46 -15.54
C GLU A 243 -5.54 -28.94 -15.96
N ASP A 244 -4.79 -28.14 -16.74
CA ASP A 244 -3.41 -28.47 -17.13
C ASP A 244 -2.41 -28.32 -15.96
N LEU A 245 -2.76 -27.53 -14.93
CA LEU A 245 -1.92 -27.32 -13.74
C LEU A 245 -2.30 -28.27 -12.60
N TRP A 246 -3.59 -28.60 -12.45
CA TRP A 246 -4.07 -29.54 -11.44
C TRP A 246 -4.14 -30.97 -11.99
N THR A 247 -2.98 -31.63 -12.05
CA THR A 247 -2.86 -33.02 -12.51
C THR A 247 -3.25 -34.04 -11.45
N ASP A 248 -3.34 -35.33 -11.84
CA ASP A 248 -3.62 -36.44 -10.93
C ASP A 248 -2.53 -36.67 -9.85
N GLU A 249 -1.38 -36.00 -9.98
CA GLU A 249 -0.28 -36.03 -9.00
C GLU A 249 -0.54 -35.12 -7.80
N TRP A 250 -1.53 -34.22 -7.90
CA TRP A 250 -1.84 -33.25 -6.85
C TRP A 250 -3.04 -33.67 -6.01
N HIS A 251 -2.88 -33.51 -4.70
CA HIS A 251 -3.86 -33.92 -3.71
C HIS A 251 -4.23 -32.76 -2.80
N THR A 252 -5.51 -32.71 -2.43
CA THR A 252 -5.98 -31.92 -1.29
C THR A 252 -6.08 -32.83 -0.08
N ARG A 253 -5.92 -32.25 1.11
CA ARG A 253 -6.05 -33.01 2.35
C ARG A 253 -7.53 -33.21 2.75
N PRO A 254 -8.06 -34.45 2.75
CA PRO A 254 -9.50 -34.69 2.95
C PRO A 254 -9.94 -34.66 4.42
N ASP A 255 -9.07 -35.02 5.36
CA ASP A 255 -9.44 -35.18 6.78
C ASP A 255 -9.56 -33.85 7.54
N HIS A 256 -9.05 -32.75 6.99
CA HIS A 256 -9.19 -31.43 7.60
C HIS A 256 -9.07 -30.27 6.59
N GLY A 257 -10.15 -30.00 5.86
CA GLY A 257 -10.22 -28.91 4.87
C GLY A 257 -9.80 -27.53 5.43
N LYS A 258 -10.08 -27.26 6.70
CA LYS A 258 -9.67 -25.99 7.36
C LYS A 258 -8.17 -25.68 7.30
N TRP A 259 -7.29 -26.67 7.14
CA TRP A 259 -5.86 -26.37 7.03
C TRP A 259 -5.49 -25.83 5.66
N GLY A 260 -6.26 -26.14 4.61
CA GLY A 260 -6.04 -25.65 3.25
C GLY A 260 -4.73 -26.17 2.67
N CYS A 261 -4.54 -27.49 2.70
CA CYS A 261 -3.28 -28.13 2.28
C CYS A 261 -3.41 -28.69 0.86
N LEU A 262 -2.43 -28.36 0.02
CA LEU A 262 -2.22 -28.85 -1.34
C LEU A 262 -0.84 -29.53 -1.38
N PHE A 263 -0.75 -30.76 -1.84
CA PHE A 263 0.53 -31.50 -1.87
C PHE A 263 0.62 -32.40 -3.09
N LYS A 264 1.85 -32.65 -3.53
CA LYS A 264 2.13 -33.51 -4.68
C LYS A 264 2.45 -34.94 -4.23
N ASP A 265 2.30 -35.90 -5.12
CA ASP A 265 2.81 -37.27 -4.94
C ASP A 265 4.27 -37.26 -4.48
N GLY A 266 4.62 -38.14 -3.54
CA GLY A 266 5.96 -38.23 -2.96
C GLY A 266 6.30 -37.16 -1.91
N TRP A 267 5.45 -36.15 -1.69
CA TRP A 267 5.68 -35.17 -0.62
C TRP A 267 5.28 -35.65 0.76
N TYR A 268 4.40 -36.66 0.80
CA TYR A 268 4.01 -37.37 2.00
C TYR A 268 4.59 -38.77 1.91
N LEU A 269 5.44 -39.13 2.87
CA LEU A 269 6.08 -40.43 2.95
C LEU A 269 5.72 -41.09 4.27
N ASP A 270 5.37 -42.37 4.21
CA ASP A 270 4.95 -43.14 5.37
C ASP A 270 6.06 -43.33 6.40
N ASP A 271 5.65 -43.84 7.56
CA ASP A 271 6.52 -44.08 8.71
C ASP A 271 7.18 -45.48 8.71
N ASP A 272 6.77 -46.36 7.79
CA ASP A 272 7.24 -47.75 7.79
C ASP A 272 8.51 -47.89 6.95
N ASN A 273 8.51 -47.35 5.74
CA ASN A 273 9.61 -47.48 4.79
C ASN A 273 9.78 -46.24 3.89
N LEU A 274 9.20 -45.10 4.26
CA LEU A 274 9.26 -43.85 3.51
C LEU A 274 8.68 -43.98 2.09
N GLU A 275 7.71 -44.88 1.89
CA GLU A 275 7.02 -44.96 0.61
C GLU A 275 6.00 -43.82 0.46
N PRO A 276 5.74 -43.34 -0.77
CA PRO A 276 4.73 -42.33 -1.01
C PRO A 276 3.34 -42.75 -0.52
N THR A 277 2.69 -41.87 0.24
CA THR A 277 1.32 -42.07 0.74
C THR A 277 0.51 -40.79 0.63
N ILE A 278 -0.79 -40.92 0.43
CA ILE A 278 -1.75 -39.81 0.52
C ILE A 278 -2.46 -39.78 1.88
N ASP A 279 -2.33 -40.85 2.67
CA ASP A 279 -2.93 -40.93 4.01
C ASP A 279 -1.97 -40.30 5.02
N ARG A 280 -2.37 -39.15 5.54
CA ARG A 280 -1.62 -38.47 6.59
C ARG A 280 -1.40 -39.35 7.81
N THR A 281 -2.30 -40.28 8.13
CA THR A 281 -2.18 -41.09 9.34
C THR A 281 -0.95 -41.98 9.33
N ASP A 282 -0.49 -42.37 8.15
CA ASP A 282 0.73 -43.16 7.93
C ASP A 282 2.01 -42.35 8.17
N THR A 283 1.92 -41.01 8.29
CA THR A 283 3.08 -40.10 8.42
C THR A 283 3.29 -39.59 9.85
N HIS A 284 2.75 -40.28 10.87
CA HIS A 284 2.73 -39.80 12.27
C HIS A 284 3.83 -40.29 13.18
N GLY A 285 4.53 -41.35 12.82
CA GLY A 285 5.57 -41.88 13.69
C GLY A 285 6.91 -41.17 13.54
N PRO A 286 8.03 -41.82 13.95
CA PRO A 286 9.35 -41.20 14.04
C PRO A 286 10.04 -40.90 12.70
N THR A 287 9.63 -41.49 11.58
CA THR A 287 10.26 -41.34 10.25
C THR A 287 9.33 -40.66 9.24
N GLY A 288 8.02 -40.74 9.43
CA GLY A 288 7.01 -40.18 8.51
C GLY A 288 7.23 -38.69 8.17
N PHE A 289 7.22 -38.38 6.87
CA PHE A 289 7.53 -37.06 6.34
C PHE A 289 6.32 -36.42 5.65
N ARG A 290 6.22 -35.09 5.76
CA ARG A 290 5.18 -34.30 5.09
C ARG A 290 5.75 -32.98 4.60
N LEU A 291 5.42 -32.67 3.36
CA LEU A 291 5.63 -31.37 2.73
C LEU A 291 4.34 -30.97 1.99
N HIS A 292 3.94 -29.71 2.07
CA HIS A 292 2.75 -29.22 1.37
C HIS A 292 2.78 -27.70 1.20
N PHE A 293 2.03 -27.22 0.23
CA PHE A 293 1.55 -25.84 0.25
C PHE A 293 0.37 -25.69 1.19
N VAL A 294 0.28 -24.53 1.84
CA VAL A 294 -0.82 -24.19 2.74
C VAL A 294 -1.30 -22.75 2.54
N HIS A 295 -2.60 -22.55 2.36
CA HIS A 295 -3.21 -21.23 2.12
C HIS A 295 -3.95 -20.62 3.33
N LEU A 296 -3.92 -21.32 4.47
CA LEU A 296 -4.35 -20.81 5.79
C LEU A 296 -5.80 -20.29 5.88
N ILE A 297 -6.74 -20.82 5.09
CA ILE A 297 -8.18 -20.45 5.12
C ILE A 297 -8.83 -20.50 6.53
N ARG A 298 -8.27 -21.26 7.48
CA ARG A 298 -8.68 -21.21 8.90
C ARG A 298 -8.42 -19.87 9.62
N LYS A 299 -7.59 -18.98 9.07
CA LYS A 299 -7.29 -17.69 9.68
C LYS A 299 -8.40 -16.70 9.36
N GLN A 300 -9.35 -16.58 10.29
CA GLN A 300 -10.45 -15.63 10.21
C GLN A 300 -9.99 -14.21 9.86
N GLU A 301 -9.00 -13.68 10.60
CA GLU A 301 -8.52 -12.30 10.40
C GLU A 301 -8.01 -12.03 8.98
N SER A 302 -7.26 -12.97 8.40
CA SER A 302 -6.74 -12.83 7.03
C SER A 302 -7.88 -12.86 6.01
N PHE A 303 -8.81 -13.81 6.12
CA PHE A 303 -9.95 -13.88 5.22
C PHE A 303 -10.82 -12.62 5.30
N SER A 304 -11.12 -12.13 6.51
CA SER A 304 -11.92 -10.92 6.72
C SER A 304 -11.22 -9.63 6.32
N ARG A 305 -9.90 -9.66 6.08
CA ARG A 305 -9.12 -8.52 5.56
C ARG A 305 -8.80 -8.62 4.07
N GLY A 306 -9.25 -9.68 3.41
CA GLY A 306 -8.92 -9.89 2.00
C GLY A 306 -7.45 -10.28 1.81
N GLU A 307 -6.92 -11.13 2.69
CA GLU A 307 -5.55 -11.62 2.59
C GLU A 307 -5.53 -13.15 2.42
N LEU A 308 -4.76 -13.62 1.44
CA LEU A 308 -4.43 -15.04 1.27
C LEU A 308 -2.92 -15.22 1.44
N THR A 309 -2.50 -16.01 2.43
CA THR A 309 -1.08 -16.34 2.62
C THR A 309 -0.80 -17.76 2.16
N PHE A 310 0.05 -17.92 1.15
CA PHE A 310 0.48 -19.20 0.59
C PHE A 310 1.91 -19.54 1.04
N ILE A 311 2.12 -20.75 1.56
CA ILE A 311 3.37 -21.14 2.24
C ILE A 311 3.76 -22.57 1.85
N LEU A 312 5.02 -22.82 1.47
CA LEU A 312 5.61 -24.16 1.48
C LEU A 312 6.01 -24.55 2.90
N ARG A 313 5.44 -25.64 3.42
CA ARG A 313 5.58 -26.04 4.83
C ARG A 313 5.89 -27.53 5.00
N SER A 314 6.84 -27.83 5.89
CA SER A 314 7.04 -29.18 6.44
C SER A 314 6.79 -29.20 7.95
N PRO A 315 5.68 -29.79 8.43
CA PRO A 315 5.32 -29.76 9.85
C PRO A 315 5.91 -30.92 10.68
N THR A 316 6.47 -31.95 10.04
CA THR A 316 7.01 -33.12 10.74
C THR A 316 8.28 -32.76 11.52
N ARG A 317 8.75 -33.67 12.40
CA ARG A 317 9.97 -33.47 13.19
C ARG A 317 10.82 -34.73 13.14
N VAL A 318 11.26 -35.06 11.94
CA VAL A 318 11.95 -36.32 11.58
C VAL A 318 13.25 -36.01 10.86
N ASP A 319 14.16 -36.97 10.80
CA ASP A 319 15.49 -36.80 10.21
C ASP A 319 15.41 -36.44 8.72
N LEU A 320 14.43 -36.99 7.98
CA LEU A 320 14.22 -36.63 6.57
C LEU A 320 13.90 -35.15 6.37
N ARG A 321 13.14 -34.52 7.28
CA ARG A 321 12.93 -33.07 7.22
C ARG A 321 14.23 -32.33 7.48
N ASP A 322 15.07 -32.83 8.39
CA ASP A 322 16.34 -32.18 8.73
C ASP A 322 17.30 -32.22 7.55
N GLU A 323 17.31 -33.34 6.82
CA GLU A 323 18.10 -33.49 5.60
C GLU A 323 17.55 -32.66 4.44
N PHE A 324 16.23 -32.68 4.21
CA PHE A 324 15.57 -31.79 3.25
C PHE A 324 15.90 -30.32 3.54
N TYR A 325 15.81 -29.91 4.81
CA TYR A 325 16.17 -28.56 5.24
C TYR A 325 17.62 -28.22 4.93
N ARG A 326 18.55 -29.14 5.20
CA ARG A 326 19.97 -28.96 4.90
C ARG A 326 20.19 -28.77 3.41
N LEU A 327 19.61 -29.65 2.58
CA LEU A 327 19.72 -29.59 1.12
C LEU A 327 19.10 -28.32 0.55
N TYR A 328 17.86 -27.98 0.96
CA TYR A 328 17.18 -26.77 0.53
C TYR A 328 18.07 -25.53 0.67
N ASN A 329 18.81 -25.40 1.78
CA ASN A 329 19.67 -24.25 2.08
C ASN A 329 21.09 -24.33 1.51
N THR A 330 21.40 -25.27 0.62
CA THR A 330 22.69 -25.28 -0.09
C THR A 330 22.70 -24.31 -1.26
N ASP A 331 23.87 -23.76 -1.60
CA ASP A 331 24.04 -22.85 -2.74
C ASP A 331 23.46 -23.45 -4.03
N ARG A 332 23.73 -24.74 -4.32
CA ARG A 332 23.19 -25.45 -5.49
C ARG A 332 21.67 -25.33 -5.62
N TRP A 333 20.94 -25.53 -4.52
CA TRP A 333 19.48 -25.52 -4.53
C TRP A 333 18.94 -24.08 -4.44
N GLN A 334 19.58 -23.21 -3.66
CA GLN A 334 19.21 -21.80 -3.57
C GLN A 334 19.37 -21.06 -4.90
N ASP A 335 20.45 -21.31 -5.65
CA ASP A 335 20.68 -20.72 -6.98
C ASP A 335 19.57 -21.11 -7.97
N ARG A 336 19.07 -22.35 -7.89
CA ARG A 336 17.96 -22.81 -8.75
C ARG A 336 16.61 -22.21 -8.32
N LEU A 337 16.42 -21.99 -7.02
CA LEU A 337 15.20 -21.43 -6.46
C LEU A 337 15.12 -19.91 -6.67
N GLU A 338 16.25 -19.22 -6.88
CA GLU A 338 16.30 -17.76 -6.99
C GLU A 338 15.38 -17.22 -8.09
N THR A 339 15.49 -17.74 -9.32
CA THR A 339 14.67 -17.29 -10.45
C THR A 339 13.17 -17.45 -10.20
N PRO A 340 12.63 -18.64 -9.90
CA PRO A 340 11.18 -18.80 -9.70
C PRO A 340 10.65 -18.03 -8.48
N LEU A 341 11.46 -17.84 -7.43
CA LEU A 341 11.06 -17.04 -6.28
C LEU A 341 11.00 -15.55 -6.62
N ASN A 342 11.98 -15.02 -7.36
CA ASN A 342 12.03 -13.61 -7.75
C ASN A 342 10.94 -13.27 -8.77
N ASP A 343 10.76 -14.11 -9.80
CA ASP A 343 9.76 -13.90 -10.85
C ASP A 343 8.34 -13.82 -10.28
N ALA A 344 8.04 -14.66 -9.29
CA ALA A 344 6.76 -14.67 -8.60
C ALA A 344 6.70 -13.76 -7.36
N GLY A 345 7.76 -13.06 -6.99
CA GLY A 345 7.81 -12.24 -5.77
C GLY A 345 7.57 -13.03 -4.48
N ILE A 346 7.95 -14.30 -4.44
CA ILE A 346 7.77 -15.19 -3.29
C ILE A 346 8.96 -14.99 -2.31
N THR A 347 8.66 -14.72 -1.05
CA THR A 347 9.70 -14.57 -0.03
C THR A 347 10.29 -15.93 0.34
N ASN A 348 11.59 -16.10 0.14
CA ASN A 348 12.34 -17.21 0.70
C ASN A 348 12.57 -16.99 2.21
N LYS A 349 11.98 -17.84 3.05
CA LYS A 349 12.20 -17.81 4.50
C LYS A 349 13.41 -18.66 4.89
N GLY A 350 13.67 -19.75 4.16
CA GLY A 350 14.75 -20.69 4.47
C GLY A 350 14.65 -21.28 5.88
N GLN A 351 13.44 -21.35 6.46
CA GLN A 351 13.24 -21.88 7.82
C GLN A 351 12.82 -23.34 7.76
N LYS A 352 13.23 -24.11 8.78
CA LYS A 352 13.01 -25.56 8.86
C LYS A 352 11.55 -26.03 8.80
N LYS A 353 10.62 -25.13 9.10
CA LYS A 353 9.18 -25.41 9.08
C LYS A 353 8.48 -24.76 7.89
N ASP A 354 8.78 -23.48 7.64
CA ASP A 354 8.13 -22.64 6.64
C ASP A 354 9.23 -22.14 5.69
N TYR A 355 9.26 -22.66 4.46
CA TYR A 355 10.37 -22.47 3.53
C TYR A 355 10.17 -21.23 2.65
N THR A 356 8.94 -21.04 2.17
CA THR A 356 8.55 -19.91 1.32
C THR A 356 7.25 -19.30 1.81
N GLN A 357 7.03 -18.03 1.50
CA GLN A 357 5.77 -17.35 1.82
C GLN A 357 5.49 -16.23 0.82
N LYS A 358 4.24 -16.13 0.36
CA LYS A 358 3.69 -14.94 -0.30
C LYS A 358 2.30 -14.64 0.26
N THR A 359 2.00 -13.35 0.44
CA THR A 359 0.65 -12.87 0.78
C THR A 359 0.07 -12.18 -0.45
N TYR A 360 -1.18 -12.49 -0.76
CA TYR A 360 -1.92 -11.96 -1.88
C TYR A 360 -3.11 -11.16 -1.36
N ASP A 361 -3.39 -10.05 -2.04
CA ASP A 361 -4.61 -9.28 -1.83
C ASP A 361 -5.78 -9.98 -2.53
N VAL A 362 -6.89 -10.11 -1.82
CA VAL A 362 -8.13 -10.73 -2.28
C VAL A 362 -9.21 -9.64 -2.32
N ASP A 363 -9.92 -9.55 -3.43
CA ASP A 363 -11.06 -8.63 -3.54
C ASP A 363 -12.18 -9.06 -2.59
N GLN A 364 -12.38 -8.27 -1.52
CA GLN A 364 -13.37 -8.56 -0.49
C GLN A 364 -14.81 -8.46 -0.99
N SER A 365 -15.05 -7.70 -2.06
CA SER A 365 -16.40 -7.45 -2.58
C SER A 365 -16.97 -8.66 -3.32
N GLU A 366 -16.11 -9.59 -3.75
CA GLU A 366 -16.45 -10.79 -4.52
C GLU A 366 -16.17 -12.10 -3.75
N LEU A 367 -16.15 -12.04 -2.42
CA LEU A 367 -16.00 -13.25 -1.59
C LEU A 367 -17.26 -14.14 -1.66
N PRO A 368 -17.09 -15.47 -1.62
CA PRO A 368 -15.81 -16.20 -1.49
C PRO A 368 -15.09 -16.49 -2.82
N GLU A 369 -15.68 -16.22 -3.98
CA GLU A 369 -15.14 -16.58 -5.30
C GLU A 369 -13.74 -16.00 -5.55
N SER A 370 -13.55 -14.71 -5.29
CA SER A 370 -12.25 -14.02 -5.46
C SER A 370 -11.11 -14.66 -4.67
N TYR A 371 -11.40 -15.26 -3.51
CA TYR A 371 -10.40 -15.99 -2.72
C TYR A 371 -9.87 -17.21 -3.48
N PHE A 372 -10.74 -17.93 -4.19
CA PHE A 372 -10.38 -19.14 -4.92
C PHE A 372 -9.71 -18.85 -6.26
N GLU A 373 -10.08 -17.76 -6.92
CA GLU A 373 -9.33 -17.21 -8.07
C GLU A 373 -7.90 -16.83 -7.67
N THR A 374 -7.77 -16.15 -6.52
CA THR A 374 -6.46 -15.80 -5.95
C THR A 374 -5.67 -17.05 -5.55
N LEU A 375 -6.33 -18.06 -4.99
CA LEU A 375 -5.68 -19.34 -4.66
C LEU A 375 -5.18 -20.08 -5.90
N ALA A 376 -5.96 -20.09 -6.99
CA ALA A 376 -5.55 -20.67 -8.27
C ALA A 376 -4.33 -19.95 -8.85
N THR A 377 -4.32 -18.62 -8.78
CA THR A 377 -3.16 -17.80 -9.17
C THR A 377 -1.93 -18.12 -8.31
N ALA A 378 -2.09 -18.16 -6.99
CA ALA A 378 -1.01 -18.50 -6.07
C ALA A 378 -0.44 -19.90 -6.35
N PHE A 379 -1.30 -20.88 -6.60
CA PHE A 379 -0.88 -22.24 -6.96
C PHE A 379 -0.09 -22.26 -8.27
N ALA A 380 -0.56 -21.57 -9.31
CA ALA A 380 0.11 -21.50 -10.60
C ALA A 380 1.52 -20.88 -10.50
N GLU A 381 1.66 -19.78 -9.76
CA GLU A 381 2.96 -19.14 -9.52
C GLU A 381 3.95 -20.03 -8.76
N HIS A 382 3.44 -20.97 -7.95
CA HIS A 382 4.28 -21.89 -7.16
C HIS A 382 4.60 -23.21 -7.89
N GLN A 383 4.11 -23.43 -9.11
CA GLN A 383 4.41 -24.64 -9.90
C GLN A 383 5.91 -24.81 -10.20
N PRO A 384 6.65 -23.79 -10.71
CA PRO A 384 8.07 -23.94 -10.99
C PRO A 384 8.89 -24.24 -9.72
N LEU A 385 8.44 -23.74 -8.57
CA LEU A 385 9.03 -24.07 -7.28
C LEU A 385 8.82 -25.56 -6.96
N ALA A 386 7.61 -26.10 -7.15
CA ALA A 386 7.29 -27.49 -6.84
C ALA A 386 8.20 -28.49 -7.57
N GLU A 387 8.53 -28.24 -8.84
CA GLU A 387 9.43 -29.09 -9.62
C GLU A 387 10.84 -29.20 -8.99
N ILE A 388 11.39 -28.09 -8.50
CA ILE A 388 12.70 -28.08 -7.84
C ILE A 388 12.61 -28.77 -6.48
N ILE A 389 11.51 -28.55 -5.76
CA ILE A 389 11.26 -29.17 -4.46
C ILE A 389 11.18 -30.70 -4.58
N ASP A 390 10.56 -31.25 -5.63
CA ASP A 390 10.52 -32.70 -5.89
C ASP A 390 11.92 -33.31 -5.90
N GLU A 391 12.85 -32.67 -6.59
CA GLU A 391 14.23 -33.15 -6.69
C GLU A 391 14.96 -33.10 -5.33
N ILE A 392 14.70 -32.07 -4.52
CA ILE A 392 15.27 -31.97 -3.16
C ILE A 392 14.71 -33.08 -2.26
N VAL A 393 13.41 -33.38 -2.34
CA VAL A 393 12.79 -34.47 -1.56
C VAL A 393 13.36 -35.82 -1.98
N ALA A 394 13.56 -36.05 -3.28
CA ALA A 394 14.17 -37.26 -3.80
C ALA A 394 15.60 -37.43 -3.29
N GLU A 395 16.44 -36.40 -3.42
CA GLU A 395 17.84 -36.43 -2.94
C GLU A 395 17.91 -36.61 -1.41
N ALA A 396 17.02 -35.98 -0.65
CA ALA A 396 16.95 -36.14 0.80
C ALA A 396 16.59 -37.58 1.21
N THR A 397 15.65 -38.20 0.50
CA THR A 397 15.21 -39.58 0.72
C THR A 397 16.30 -40.57 0.34
N GLU A 398 17.05 -40.33 -0.74
CA GLU A 398 18.20 -41.15 -1.14
C GLU A 398 19.32 -41.11 -0.10
N ASN A 399 19.70 -39.92 0.39
CA ASN A 399 20.77 -39.77 1.38
C ASN A 399 20.50 -40.54 2.68
N LEU A 400 19.24 -40.63 3.13
CA LEU A 400 18.88 -41.39 4.33
C LEU A 400 18.82 -42.90 4.12
N HIS A 401 18.67 -43.39 2.89
CA HIS A 401 18.75 -44.82 2.61
C HIS A 401 20.20 -45.33 2.51
N GLU A 402 21.17 -44.43 2.30
CA GLU A 402 22.60 -44.76 2.19
C GLU A 402 23.37 -44.70 3.53
N GLU A 403 22.80 -44.05 4.56
CA GLU A 403 23.31 -44.01 5.95
C GLU A 403 22.89 -45.24 6.77
#